data_AF-A0A0W0VIC6-F1
#
_entry.id   AF-A0A0W0VIC6-F1
#
_cell.length_a   1.000
_cell.length_b   1.000
_cell.length_c   1.000
_cell.angle_alpha   90.00
_cell.angle_beta   90.00
_cell.angle_gamma   90.00
#
_symmetry.space_group_name_H-M   'P 1'
#
loop_
_entity.id
_entity.type
_entity.pdbx_description
1 polymer ?
#
loop_
_entity_poly.entity_id
_entity_poly.type
_entity_poly.pdbx_seq_one_letter_code
_entity_poly.pdbx_strand_id
1 'polypeptide(L)'
;MEKVIAIIEQFCKFPKIEFVKLFKLTLFNFLIGNEDMHLKNFSLITKDRKISISPAYDLLNLTIAQKNTKEEIALPLKGKKK
;
A
#
# COMPACT_ATOMS: atom_id res chain seq x y z
N MET A 1 6.19 -4.78 3.18
CA MET A 1 4.74 -5.01 2.95
C MET A 1 4.08 -5.85 4.04
N GLU A 2 4.86 -6.75 4.65
CA GLU A 2 4.49 -7.81 5.57
C GLU A 2 3.81 -7.30 6.86
N LYS A 3 4.24 -6.14 7.37
CA LYS A 3 3.59 -5.49 8.53
C LYS A 3 2.15 -5.08 8.24
N VAL A 4 1.85 -4.59 7.04
CA VAL A 4 0.49 -4.20 6.64
C VAL A 4 -0.41 -5.43 6.52
N ILE A 5 0.15 -6.54 6.01
CA ILE A 5 -0.56 -7.84 5.95
C ILE A 5 -0.96 -8.28 7.36
N ALA A 6 -0.04 -8.25 8.33
CA ALA A 6 -0.34 -8.62 9.72
C ALA A 6 -1.46 -7.75 10.34
N ILE A 7 -1.46 -6.43 10.08
CA ILE A 7 -2.52 -5.52 10.53
C ILE A 7 -3.86 -5.85 9.89
N ILE A 8 -3.89 -6.16 8.59
CA ILE A 8 -5.11 -6.57 7.89
C ILE A 8 -5.65 -7.89 8.46
N GLU A 9 -4.78 -8.88 8.72
CA GLU A 9 -5.19 -10.15 9.32
C GLU A 9 -5.78 -9.97 10.71
N GLN A 10 -5.18 -9.11 11.52
CA GLN A 10 -5.58 -8.91 12.90
C GLN A 10 -6.89 -8.12 13.04
N PHE A 11 -7.12 -7.12 12.19
CA PHE A 11 -8.17 -6.13 12.42
C PHE A 11 -9.29 -6.13 11.37
N CYS A 12 -9.05 -6.54 10.13
CA CYS A 12 -10.07 -6.46 9.09
C CYS A 12 -11.09 -7.60 9.20
N LYS A 13 -12.36 -7.29 8.94
CA LYS A 13 -13.44 -8.29 9.01
C LYS A 13 -13.33 -9.38 7.95
N PHE A 14 -12.79 -9.03 6.77
CA PHE A 14 -12.61 -9.95 5.65
C PHE A 14 -11.19 -9.83 5.06
N PRO A 15 -10.15 -10.31 5.75
CA PRO A 15 -8.75 -10.07 5.38
C PRO A 15 -8.40 -10.49 3.95
N LYS A 16 -8.94 -11.62 3.47
CA LYS A 16 -8.69 -12.12 2.11
C LYS A 16 -9.14 -11.16 1.01
N ILE A 17 -10.25 -10.45 1.22
CA ILE A 17 -10.74 -9.42 0.27
C ILE A 17 -9.81 -8.21 0.30
N GLU A 18 -9.39 -7.81 1.51
CA GLU A 18 -8.48 -6.67 1.71
C GLU A 18 -7.08 -6.95 1.12
N PHE A 19 -6.60 -8.19 1.11
CA PHE A 19 -5.35 -8.56 0.44
C PHE A 19 -5.39 -8.33 -1.07
N VAL A 20 -6.52 -8.58 -1.73
CA VAL A 20 -6.66 -8.30 -3.17
C VAL A 20 -6.60 -6.80 -3.42
N LYS A 21 -7.22 -5.98 -2.56
CA LYS A 21 -7.14 -4.52 -2.65
C LYS A 21 -5.72 -4.03 -2.43
N LEU A 22 -5.05 -4.54 -1.40
CA LEU A 22 -3.67 -4.23 -1.08
C LEU A 22 -2.75 -4.55 -2.27
N PHE A 23 -2.88 -5.75 -2.85
CA PHE A 23 -2.10 -6.15 -4.02
C PHE A 23 -2.31 -5.22 -5.22
N LYS A 24 -3.56 -4.88 -5.54
CA LYS A 24 -3.87 -3.91 -6.61
C LYS A 24 -3.24 -2.55 -6.33
N LEU A 25 -3.28 -2.08 -5.09
CA LEU A 25 -2.69 -0.80 -4.70
C LEU A 25 -1.15 -0.85 -4.80
N THR A 26 -0.52 -1.94 -4.37
CA THR A 26 0.93 -2.12 -4.54
C THR A 26 1.33 -2.11 -6.01
N LEU A 27 0.59 -2.84 -6.86
CA LEU A 27 0.83 -2.86 -8.31
C LEU A 27 0.65 -1.47 -8.92
N PHE A 28 -0.40 -0.74 -8.54
CA PHE A 28 -0.64 0.62 -8.99
C PHE A 28 0.54 1.54 -8.64
N ASN A 29 0.97 1.55 -7.38
CA ASN A 29 2.09 2.39 -6.92
C ASN A 29 3.41 2.05 -7.63
N PHE A 30 3.65 0.76 -7.92
CA PHE A 30 4.78 0.34 -8.74
C PHE A 30 4.70 0.93 -10.16
N LEU A 31 3.54 0.82 -10.83
CA LEU A 31 3.37 1.29 -12.21
C LEU A 31 3.48 2.81 -12.36
N ILE A 32 3.05 3.57 -11.35
CA ILE A 32 3.12 5.04 -11.39
C ILE A 32 4.42 5.61 -10.81
N GLY A 33 5.36 4.76 -10.37
CA GLY A 33 6.59 5.22 -9.73
C GLY A 33 6.33 5.99 -8.42
N ASN A 34 5.39 5.51 -7.59
CA ASN A 34 5.20 6.04 -6.24
C ASN A 34 6.18 5.37 -5.27
N GLU A 35 7.31 6.02 -5.07
CA GLU A 35 8.37 5.56 -4.16
C GLU A 35 8.08 5.89 -2.68
N ASP A 36 7.06 6.68 -2.35
CA ASP A 36 6.77 7.13 -0.98
C ASP A 36 5.59 6.37 -0.32
N MET A 37 5.22 5.21 -0.86
CA MET A 37 4.16 4.35 -0.31
C MET A 37 4.60 3.64 0.99
N HIS A 38 4.66 4.39 2.10
CA HIS A 38 5.09 3.90 3.42
C HIS A 38 3.92 3.53 4.35
N LEU A 39 4.23 3.03 5.56
CA LEU A 39 3.23 2.51 6.51
C LEU A 39 2.11 3.51 6.86
N LYS A 40 2.37 4.82 6.91
CA LYS A 40 1.35 5.83 7.23
C LYS A 40 0.34 6.08 6.10
N ASN A 41 0.60 5.56 4.90
CA ASN A 41 -0.30 5.71 3.74
C ASN A 41 -1.39 4.63 3.73
N PHE A 42 -1.38 3.76 4.74
CA PHE A 42 -2.41 2.75 4.97
C PHE A 42 -3.17 3.09 6.24
N SER A 43 -4.49 3.22 6.12
CA SER A 43 -5.40 3.36 7.25
C SER A 43 -6.46 2.27 7.22
N LEU A 44 -6.98 1.93 8.39
CA LEU A 44 -8.18 1.13 8.53
C LEU A 44 -9.36 2.07 8.81
N ILE A 45 -10.52 1.72 8.27
CA ILE A 45 -11.77 2.44 8.49
C ILE A 45 -12.86 1.48 8.93
N THR A 46 -13.66 1.92 9.90
CA THR A 46 -14.86 1.21 10.35
C THR A 46 -16.08 1.82 9.67
N LYS A 47 -16.77 1.04 8.84
CA LYS A 47 -18.08 1.38 8.26
C LYS A 47 -19.05 0.23 8.49
N ASP A 48 -20.28 0.53 8.91
CA ASP A 48 -21.32 -0.49 9.13
C ASP A 48 -20.87 -1.67 10.02
N ARG A 49 -20.08 -1.38 11.07
CA ARG A 49 -19.46 -2.39 11.96
C ARG A 49 -18.55 -3.39 11.22
N LYS A 50 -17.94 -2.96 10.11
CA LYS A 50 -16.93 -3.70 9.36
C LYS A 50 -15.65 -2.86 9.30
N ILE A 51 -14.55 -3.45 9.75
CA ILE A 51 -13.22 -2.87 9.60
C ILE A 51 -12.66 -3.35 8.26
N SER A 52 -12.17 -2.39 7.46
CA SER A 52 -11.55 -2.62 6.15
C SER A 52 -10.45 -1.59 5.90
N ILE A 53 -9.64 -1.78 4.85
CA ILE A 53 -8.70 -0.75 4.40
C ILE A 53 -9.51 0.48 3.96
N SER A 54 -9.06 1.68 4.33
CA SER A 54 -9.65 2.92 3.87
C SER A 54 -9.52 3.07 2.34
N PRO A 55 -10.29 3.97 1.71
CA PRO A 55 -9.92 4.46 0.38
C PRO A 55 -8.45 4.89 0.36
N ALA A 56 -7.76 4.64 -0.75
CA ALA A 56 -6.36 5.02 -0.91
C ALA A 56 -6.23 6.56 -0.99
N TYR A 57 -5.16 7.07 -0.43
CA TYR A 57 -4.80 8.49 -0.42
C TYR A 57 -3.28 8.61 -0.57
N ASP A 58 -2.80 9.83 -0.82
CA ASP A 58 -1.36 10.12 -0.98
C ASP A 58 -0.69 9.28 -2.08
N LEU A 59 -1.31 9.30 -3.26
CA LEU A 59 -0.85 8.62 -4.46
C LEU A 59 -0.15 9.63 -5.36
N LEU A 60 1.18 9.61 -5.38
CA LEU A 60 2.00 10.59 -6.08
C LEU A 60 2.93 9.88 -7.07
N ASN A 61 3.04 10.42 -8.28
CA ASN A 61 4.03 9.97 -9.25
C ASN A 61 5.33 10.76 -9.04
N LEU A 62 6.30 10.14 -8.37
CA LEU A 62 7.58 10.79 -8.08
C LEU A 62 8.52 10.79 -9.29
N THR A 63 8.37 9.84 -10.20
CA THR A 63 9.14 9.77 -11.46
C THR A 63 8.94 11.01 -12.34
N ILE A 64 7.74 11.59 -12.35
CA ILE A 64 7.46 12.85 -13.08
C ILE A 64 8.07 14.04 -12.34
N ALA A 65 7.97 14.07 -11.01
CA ALA A 65 8.42 15.18 -10.19
C ALA A 65 9.95 15.28 -10.08
N GLN A 66 10.65 14.15 -10.12
CA GLN A 66 12.10 14.06 -9.96
C GLN A 66 12.74 13.42 -11.20
N LYS A 67 13.53 14.20 -11.95
CA LYS A 67 14.38 13.66 -13.03
C LYS A 67 15.58 12.94 -12.39
N ASN A 68 15.74 11.65 -12.69
CA ASN A 68 16.84 10.75 -12.27
C ASN A 68 16.66 9.98 -10.94
N THR A 69 15.44 9.80 -10.43
CA THR A 69 15.22 8.90 -9.28
C THR A 69 15.45 7.44 -9.68
N LYS A 70 16.12 6.68 -8.82
CA LYS A 70 16.23 5.23 -8.97
C LYS A 70 14.92 4.62 -8.47
N GLU A 71 14.15 4.04 -9.38
CA GLU A 71 12.90 3.33 -9.07
C GLU A 71 13.12 2.35 -7.91
N GLU A 72 12.60 2.70 -6.72
CA GLU A 72 12.60 1.87 -5.52
C GLU A 72 11.25 1.92 -4.82
N ILE A 73 10.70 0.75 -4.48
CA ILE A 73 9.47 0.68 -3.68
C ILE A 73 9.77 0.96 -2.19
N ALA A 74 9.01 1.86 -1.56
CA ALA A 74 9.16 2.21 -0.14
C ALA A 74 9.06 0.99 0.79
N LEU A 75 8.08 0.13 0.55
CA LEU A 75 7.87 -1.09 1.30
C LEU A 75 8.48 -2.29 0.55
N PRO A 76 9.43 -3.01 1.16
CA PRO A 76 10.05 -4.14 0.49
C PRO A 76 9.04 -5.28 0.29
N LEU A 77 9.26 -6.04 -0.78
CA LEU A 77 8.60 -7.32 -1.07
C LEU A 77 9.66 -8.41 -0.96
N LYS A 78 9.46 -9.39 -0.07
CA LYS A 78 10.47 -10.43 0.24
C LYS A 78 11.84 -9.82 0.61
N GLY A 79 11.84 -8.70 1.33
CA GLY A 79 13.06 -8.01 1.75
C GLY A 79 13.80 -7.23 0.65
N LYS A 80 13.28 -7.19 -0.58
CA LYS A 80 13.85 -6.41 -1.68
C LYS A 80 13.03 -5.16 -1.96
N LYS A 81 13.73 -4.07 -2.26
CA LYS A 81 13.16 -2.80 -2.76
C LYS A 81 13.19 -2.69 -4.30
N LYS A 82 13.65 -3.75 -4.95
CA LYS A 82 13.71 -3.98 -6.40
C LYS A 82 13.15 -5.35 -6.74
#